data_AF-A0A1G6GRP6-F1
#
_entry.id   AF-A0A1G6GRP6-F1
#
_cell.length_a   1.000
_cell.length_b   1.000
_cell.length_c   1.000
_cell.angle_alpha   90.00
_cell.angle_beta   90.00
_cell.angle_gamma   90.00
#
_symmetry.space_group_name_H-M   'P 1'
#
loop_
_entity.id
_entity.type
_entity.pdbx_description
1 polymer ?
#
loop_
_entity_poly.entity_id
_entity_poly.type
_entity_poly.pdbx_seq_one_letter_code
_entity_poly.pdbx_strand_id
1 'polypeptide(L)'
;MQSFWLIFQLLICLALGFVLAKRLPSWLEHLAFKTLPYFTYILLIAIAIEFTQTLHTIAQPWQILNYAAVLALLTSIGAFLCCYVLFKLLGYQPSHGKVSINLVSKSLINISYAFIALAFGYVLSESVTSMGYTLQITTWNLLLVFMFLIGLDLAYSPLDRSWLNWKILLVPLGCIVGSLLGAFVSATLIQDISLKDLIMLSQGYGFYSMTGIVVTELKNAHLGSIALMNDLFREILAIVLMYMIGWRYPRSAISSAGATAMDVTLPMVKQACGNDFIPHAMVSGFILSVLAPVVVSILAAI
;
A
#
# COMPACT_ATOMS: atom_id res chain seq x y z
N MET A 1 24.69 6.40 8.50
CA MET A 1 24.93 4.97 8.85
C MET A 1 23.69 4.31 9.42
N GLN A 2 22.92 4.98 10.30
CA GLN A 2 21.67 4.46 10.86
C GLN A 2 20.60 4.12 9.81
N SER A 3 20.38 4.97 8.79
CA SER A 3 19.39 4.71 7.75
C SER A 3 19.66 3.40 6.99
N PHE A 4 20.90 3.15 6.55
CA PHE A 4 21.27 1.89 5.89
C PHE A 4 21.04 0.66 6.77
N TRP A 5 21.26 0.78 8.09
CA TRP A 5 20.98 -0.30 9.03
C TRP A 5 19.49 -0.61 9.13
N LEU A 6 18.63 0.40 9.22
CA LEU A 6 17.17 0.23 9.22
C LEU A 6 16.67 -0.42 7.93
N ILE A 7 17.18 0.03 6.77
CA ILE A 7 16.87 -0.59 5.47
C ILE A 7 17.29 -2.06 5.46
N PHE A 8 18.50 -2.35 5.94
CA PHE A 8 18.99 -3.73 6.01
C PHE A 8 18.10 -4.59 6.90
N GLN A 9 17.70 -4.12 8.10
CA GLN A 9 16.79 -4.82 9.00
C GLN A 9 15.45 -5.15 8.33
N LEU A 10 14.86 -4.18 7.66
CA LEU A 10 13.56 -4.35 7.00
C LEU A 10 13.65 -5.36 5.84
N LEU A 11 14.68 -5.27 5.01
CA LEU A 11 14.86 -6.17 3.87
C LEU A 11 15.29 -7.57 4.30
N ILE A 12 16.13 -7.71 5.34
CA ILE A 12 16.53 -9.02 5.84
C ILE A 12 15.35 -9.75 6.49
N CYS A 13 14.48 -9.07 7.22
CA CYS A 13 13.26 -9.68 7.78
C CYS A 13 12.34 -10.22 6.68
N LEU A 14 12.11 -9.43 5.63
CA LEU A 14 11.34 -9.86 4.45
C LEU A 14 11.99 -11.08 3.77
N ALA A 15 13.30 -11.02 3.51
CA ALA A 15 14.05 -12.08 2.86
C ALA A 15 14.09 -13.36 3.70
N LEU A 16 14.27 -13.24 5.03
CA LEU A 16 14.24 -14.36 5.95
C LEU A 16 12.87 -15.02 5.97
N GLY A 17 11.78 -14.24 6.02
CA GLY A 17 10.42 -14.77 5.89
C GLY A 17 10.28 -15.59 4.60
N PHE A 18 10.69 -15.02 3.47
CA PHE A 18 10.58 -15.69 2.17
C PHE A 18 11.40 -16.98 2.08
N VAL A 19 12.65 -16.98 2.56
CA VAL A 19 13.56 -18.13 2.47
C VAL A 19 13.19 -19.23 3.48
N LEU A 20 12.75 -18.85 4.68
CA LEU A 20 12.38 -19.81 5.73
C LEU A 20 11.00 -20.40 5.52
N ALA A 21 10.15 -19.81 4.67
CA ALA A 21 8.79 -20.25 4.42
C ALA A 21 8.64 -21.75 4.19
N LYS A 22 9.55 -22.40 3.45
CA LYS A 22 9.48 -23.85 3.15
C LYS A 22 10.25 -24.74 4.13
N ARG A 23 10.85 -24.14 5.16
CA ARG A 23 11.66 -24.81 6.19
C ARG A 23 10.98 -24.79 7.56
N LEU A 24 9.87 -24.08 7.71
CA LEU A 24 9.14 -23.98 8.95
C LEU A 24 8.24 -25.21 9.15
N PRO A 25 7.94 -25.57 10.41
CA PRO A 25 6.94 -26.58 10.68
C PRO A 25 5.55 -26.06 10.27
N SER A 26 4.73 -26.93 9.69
CA SER A 26 3.42 -26.60 9.11
C SER A 26 2.45 -25.91 10.08
N TRP A 27 2.53 -26.22 11.38
CA TRP A 27 1.74 -25.54 12.41
C TRP A 27 2.09 -24.05 12.54
N LEU A 28 3.38 -23.70 12.44
CA LEU A 28 3.85 -22.32 12.58
C LEU A 28 3.50 -21.49 11.34
N GLU A 29 3.50 -22.11 10.16
CA GLU A 29 3.00 -21.50 8.92
C GLU A 29 1.50 -21.21 9.01
N HIS A 30 0.70 -22.20 9.43
CA HIS A 30 -0.74 -22.00 9.62
C HIS A 30 -1.05 -20.91 10.64
N LEU A 31 -0.27 -20.86 11.73
CA LEU A 31 -0.38 -19.79 12.71
C LEU A 31 -0.08 -18.44 12.07
N ALA A 32 1.04 -18.33 11.34
CA ALA A 32 1.47 -17.09 10.67
C ALA A 32 0.41 -16.56 9.70
N PHE A 33 -0.15 -17.40 8.83
CA PHE A 33 -1.20 -16.96 7.89
C PHE A 33 -2.50 -16.61 8.59
N LYS A 34 -2.85 -17.33 9.66
CA LYS A 34 -4.04 -17.01 10.46
C LYS A 34 -3.88 -15.69 11.20
N THR A 35 -2.67 -15.35 11.67
CA THR A 35 -2.42 -14.12 12.41
C THR A 35 -2.19 -12.91 11.52
N LEU A 36 -1.67 -13.06 10.30
CA LEU A 36 -1.27 -11.96 9.42
C LEU A 36 -2.36 -10.89 9.25
N PRO A 37 -3.63 -11.20 8.92
CA PRO A 37 -4.68 -10.18 8.79
C PRO A 37 -4.95 -9.42 10.09
N TYR A 38 -4.90 -10.11 11.24
CA TYR A 38 -5.08 -9.48 12.56
C TYR A 38 -3.87 -8.63 12.94
N PHE A 39 -2.67 -9.05 12.54
CA PHE A 39 -1.44 -8.32 12.79
C PHE A 39 -1.45 -6.97 12.07
N THR A 40 -2.03 -6.86 10.88
CA THR A 40 -2.25 -5.59 10.19
C THR A 40 -3.10 -4.63 11.03
N TYR A 41 -4.17 -5.09 11.66
CA TYR A 41 -4.99 -4.24 12.53
C TYR A 41 -4.24 -3.82 13.81
N ILE A 42 -3.45 -4.72 14.40
CA ILE A 42 -2.58 -4.38 15.55
C ILE A 42 -1.59 -3.28 15.15
N LEU A 43 -0.98 -3.40 13.97
CA LEU A 43 -0.05 -2.42 13.44
C LEU A 43 -0.74 -1.07 13.18
N LEU A 44 -1.93 -1.08 12.58
CA LEU A 44 -2.73 0.13 12.36
C LEU A 44 -3.09 0.84 13.67
N ILE A 45 -3.48 0.10 14.71
CA ILE A 45 -3.75 0.66 16.04
C ILE A 45 -2.47 1.29 16.61
N ALA A 46 -1.33 0.60 16.50
CA ALA A 46 -0.05 1.11 16.97
C ALA A 46 0.37 2.40 16.24
N ILE A 47 0.22 2.43 14.91
CA ILE A 47 0.52 3.62 14.11
C ILE A 47 -0.45 4.77 14.47
N ALA A 48 -1.72 4.49 14.70
CA ALA A 48 -2.68 5.51 15.12
C ALA A 48 -2.34 6.13 16.49
N ILE A 49 -1.80 5.34 17.42
CA ILE A 49 -1.34 5.84 18.72
C ILE A 49 -0.17 6.82 18.53
N GLU A 50 0.84 6.45 17.74
CA GLU A 50 1.96 7.35 17.41
C GLU A 50 1.50 8.58 16.63
N PHE A 51 0.61 8.40 15.66
CA PHE A 51 0.01 9.49 14.89
C PHE A 51 -0.75 10.48 15.78
N THR A 52 -1.45 10.00 16.81
CA THR A 52 -2.17 10.88 17.74
C THR A 52 -1.20 11.78 18.51
N GLN A 53 -0.08 11.21 18.95
CA GLN A 53 0.95 11.97 19.67
C GLN A 53 1.58 13.04 18.76
N THR A 54 1.72 12.76 17.46
CA THR A 54 2.28 13.70 16.49
C THR A 54 1.27 14.80 16.13
N LEU A 55 -0.02 14.49 16.05
CA LEU A 55 -1.09 15.48 15.81
C LEU A 55 -1.06 16.64 16.82
N HIS A 56 -0.77 16.35 18.10
CA HIS A 56 -0.66 17.37 19.16
C HIS A 56 0.52 18.35 18.97
N THR A 57 1.51 17.97 18.17
CA THR A 57 2.71 18.78 17.92
C THR A 57 2.65 19.58 16.62
N ILE A 58 1.67 19.29 15.74
CA ILE A 58 1.56 19.89 14.41
C ILE A 58 0.51 21.01 14.45
N ALA A 59 0.90 22.21 14.02
CA ALA A 59 0.03 23.39 14.04
C ALA A 59 -1.20 23.27 13.11
N GLN A 60 -1.10 22.53 12.01
CA GLN A 60 -2.18 22.37 11.02
C GLN A 60 -2.38 20.91 10.59
N PRO A 61 -3.00 20.07 11.42
CA PRO A 61 -3.23 18.65 11.12
C PRO A 61 -3.99 18.38 9.81
N TRP A 62 -4.88 19.29 9.44
CA TRP A 62 -5.68 19.20 8.21
C TRP A 62 -4.82 19.19 6.94
N GLN A 63 -3.62 19.78 6.97
CA GLN A 63 -2.70 19.78 5.83
C GLN A 63 -2.24 18.35 5.47
N ILE A 64 -2.03 17.48 6.46
CA ILE A 64 -1.64 16.08 6.23
C ILE A 64 -2.69 15.39 5.36
N LEU A 65 -3.97 15.53 5.72
CA LEU A 65 -5.08 14.91 5.00
C LEU A 65 -5.22 15.47 3.59
N ASN A 66 -5.08 16.80 3.41
CA ASN A 66 -5.15 17.42 2.09
C ASN A 66 -4.01 16.98 1.17
N TYR A 67 -2.76 17.01 1.66
CA TYR A 67 -1.60 16.59 0.87
C TYR A 67 -1.69 15.11 0.51
N ALA A 68 -2.08 14.26 1.46
CA ALA A 68 -2.31 12.85 1.22
C ALA A 68 -3.41 12.61 0.17
N ALA A 69 -4.54 13.33 0.25
CA ALA A 69 -5.65 13.18 -0.69
C ALA A 69 -5.27 13.61 -2.12
N VAL A 70 -4.59 14.76 -2.26
CA VAL A 70 -4.11 15.24 -3.57
C VAL A 70 -3.11 14.25 -4.17
N LEU A 71 -2.12 13.81 -3.37
CA LEU A 71 -1.12 12.85 -3.83
C LEU A 71 -1.76 11.50 -4.20
N ALA A 72 -2.69 11.00 -3.39
CA ALA A 72 -3.39 9.73 -3.65
C ALA A 72 -4.21 9.81 -4.94
N LEU A 73 -4.92 10.91 -5.16
CA LEU A 73 -5.70 11.14 -6.37
C LEU A 73 -4.81 11.18 -7.61
N LEU A 74 -3.75 11.98 -7.58
CA LEU A 74 -2.86 12.16 -8.73
C LEU A 74 -2.04 10.92 -9.04
N THR A 75 -1.58 10.18 -8.01
CA THR A 75 -0.86 8.91 -8.22
C THR A 75 -1.78 7.80 -8.71
N SER A 76 -3.01 7.71 -8.19
CA SER A 76 -4.01 6.72 -8.66
C SER A 76 -4.43 6.96 -10.10
N ILE A 77 -4.77 8.22 -10.43
CA ILE A 77 -5.15 8.61 -11.79
C ILE A 77 -3.95 8.48 -12.73
N GLY A 78 -2.75 8.89 -12.29
CA GLY A 78 -1.51 8.74 -13.05
C GLY A 78 -1.22 7.28 -13.40
N ALA A 79 -1.29 6.38 -12.41
CA ALA A 79 -1.13 4.93 -12.60
C ALA A 79 -2.18 4.34 -13.56
N PHE A 80 -3.43 4.78 -13.45
CA PHE A 80 -4.51 4.35 -14.34
C PHE A 80 -4.30 4.84 -15.77
N LEU A 81 -4.08 6.15 -15.96
CA LEU A 81 -3.95 6.79 -17.27
C LEU A 81 -2.68 6.33 -18.00
N CYS A 82 -1.56 6.22 -17.30
CA CYS A 82 -0.31 5.73 -17.89
C CYS A 82 -0.50 4.31 -18.45
N CYS A 83 -1.08 3.42 -17.65
CA CYS A 83 -1.38 2.06 -18.06
C CYS A 83 -2.41 2.03 -19.21
N TYR A 84 -3.46 2.86 -19.16
CA TYR A 84 -4.44 3.00 -20.23
C TYR A 84 -3.80 3.41 -21.57
N VAL A 85 -3.00 4.48 -21.57
CA VAL A 85 -2.30 4.97 -22.76
C VAL A 85 -1.38 3.88 -23.31
N LEU A 86 -0.60 3.23 -22.44
CA LEU A 86 0.34 2.18 -22.83
C LEU A 86 -0.36 1.02 -23.53
N PHE A 87 -1.45 0.48 -22.96
CA PHE A 87 -2.18 -0.63 -23.58
C PHE A 87 -2.95 -0.21 -24.84
N LYS A 88 -3.43 1.04 -24.91
CA LYS A 88 -4.07 1.59 -26.10
C LYS A 88 -3.07 1.71 -27.26
N LEU A 89 -1.86 2.21 -26.99
CA LEU A 89 -0.79 2.33 -28.00
C LEU A 89 -0.35 0.96 -28.55
N LEU A 90 -0.40 -0.07 -27.71
CA LEU A 90 -0.11 -1.45 -28.11
C LEU A 90 -1.28 -2.16 -28.80
N GLY A 91 -2.39 -1.46 -29.07
CA GLY A 91 -3.53 -2.00 -29.83
C GLY A 91 -4.43 -2.96 -29.06
N TYR A 92 -4.37 -2.98 -27.72
CA TYR A 92 -5.26 -3.83 -26.93
C TYR A 92 -6.68 -3.27 -26.92
N GLN A 93 -7.65 -4.14 -27.20
CA GLN A 93 -9.06 -3.78 -27.19
C GLN A 93 -9.61 -3.69 -25.76
N PRO A 94 -10.59 -2.82 -25.52
CA PRO A 94 -11.34 -2.79 -24.27
C PRO A 94 -12.00 -4.15 -24.01
N SER A 95 -12.10 -4.54 -22.74
CA SER A 95 -12.92 -5.70 -22.35
C SER A 95 -14.38 -5.31 -22.19
N HIS A 96 -15.25 -6.32 -22.18
CA HIS A 96 -16.67 -6.16 -21.87
C HIS A 96 -17.00 -6.96 -20.62
N GLY A 97 -17.77 -6.35 -19.72
CA GLY A 97 -18.19 -6.98 -18.47
C GLY A 97 -19.33 -6.18 -17.82
N LYS A 98 -19.98 -6.77 -16.83
CA LYS A 98 -20.97 -6.10 -15.98
C LYS A 98 -20.50 -6.17 -14.54
N VAL A 99 -20.60 -5.05 -13.83
CA VAL A 99 -20.26 -4.94 -12.42
C VAL A 99 -21.53 -4.96 -11.58
N SER A 100 -21.53 -5.73 -10.49
CA SER A 100 -22.59 -5.71 -9.49
C SER A 100 -22.33 -4.67 -8.40
N ILE A 101 -23.27 -3.74 -8.22
CA ILE A 101 -23.20 -2.65 -7.22
C ILE A 101 -23.16 -3.15 -5.76
N ASN A 102 -23.86 -4.25 -5.46
CA ASN A 102 -23.91 -4.80 -4.09
C ASN A 102 -22.52 -5.26 -3.56
N LEU A 103 -21.59 -5.55 -4.46
CA LEU A 103 -20.24 -5.99 -4.11
C LEU A 103 -19.29 -4.82 -3.81
N VAL A 104 -19.54 -3.64 -4.42
CA VAL A 104 -18.82 -2.40 -4.08
C VAL A 104 -18.98 -2.07 -2.59
N SER A 105 -20.21 -2.21 -2.08
CA SER A 105 -20.52 -1.96 -0.67
C SER A 105 -19.72 -2.89 0.26
N LYS A 106 -19.62 -4.19 -0.07
CA LYS A 106 -18.83 -5.14 0.72
C LYS A 106 -17.35 -4.79 0.76
N SER A 107 -16.78 -4.36 -0.37
CA SER A 107 -15.38 -3.93 -0.44
C SER A 107 -15.11 -2.68 0.38
N LEU A 108 -16.02 -1.69 0.33
CA LEU A 108 -15.93 -0.49 1.16
C LEU A 108 -16.08 -0.81 2.65
N ILE A 109 -16.92 -1.78 3.02
CA ILE A 109 -17.03 -2.27 4.40
C ILE A 109 -15.71 -2.89 4.85
N ASN A 110 -15.03 -3.68 4.01
CA ASN A 110 -13.75 -4.27 4.40
C ASN A 110 -12.68 -3.20 4.71
N ILE A 111 -12.59 -2.14 3.89
CA ILE A 111 -11.69 -1.02 4.18
C ILE A 111 -12.12 -0.25 5.43
N SER A 112 -13.42 -0.17 5.73
CA SER A 112 -13.90 0.52 6.92
C SER A 112 -13.28 -0.05 8.21
N TYR A 113 -12.90 -1.33 8.24
CA TYR A 113 -12.19 -1.92 9.38
C TYR A 113 -10.81 -1.30 9.61
N ALA A 114 -10.09 -0.89 8.56
CA ALA A 114 -8.83 -0.18 8.70
C ALA A 114 -9.04 1.19 9.37
N PHE A 115 -10.07 1.92 8.96
CA PHE A 115 -10.45 3.19 9.60
C PHE A 115 -10.93 3.00 11.04
N ILE A 116 -11.68 1.93 11.33
CA ILE A 116 -12.12 1.59 12.69
C ILE A 116 -10.89 1.30 13.56
N ALA A 117 -9.90 0.55 13.07
CA ALA A 117 -8.66 0.29 13.78
C ALA A 117 -7.87 1.58 14.07
N LEU A 118 -7.78 2.49 13.08
CA LEU A 118 -7.16 3.81 13.27
C LEU A 118 -7.91 4.66 14.31
N ALA A 119 -9.25 4.73 14.21
CA ALA A 119 -10.08 5.48 15.15
C ALA A 119 -9.99 4.90 16.57
N PHE A 120 -9.97 3.57 16.69
CA PHE A 120 -9.79 2.90 17.97
C PHE A 120 -8.43 3.22 18.60
N GLY A 121 -7.34 3.18 17.81
CA GLY A 121 -6.01 3.56 18.30
C GLY A 121 -5.94 5.03 18.73
N TYR A 122 -6.59 5.93 17.99
CA TYR A 122 -6.71 7.35 18.37
C TYR A 122 -7.42 7.53 19.72
N VAL A 123 -8.62 6.96 19.87
CA VAL A 123 -9.42 7.05 21.10
C VAL A 123 -8.66 6.43 22.29
N LEU A 124 -7.98 5.30 22.07
CA LEU A 124 -7.18 4.65 23.10
C LEU A 124 -6.01 5.56 23.56
N SER A 125 -5.31 6.19 22.61
CA SER A 125 -4.20 7.10 22.90
C SER A 125 -4.64 8.31 23.71
N GLU A 126 -5.73 8.98 23.30
CA GLU A 126 -6.32 10.11 24.02
C GLU A 126 -6.78 9.72 25.42
N SER A 127 -7.46 8.57 25.55
CA SER A 127 -7.97 8.09 26.83
C SER A 127 -6.83 7.85 27.82
N VAL A 128 -5.76 7.19 27.40
CA VAL A 128 -4.61 6.91 28.28
C VAL A 128 -3.84 8.19 28.62
N THR A 129 -3.70 9.11 27.66
CA THR A 129 -3.07 10.43 27.88
C THR A 129 -3.86 11.26 28.89
N SER A 130 -5.18 11.23 28.83
CA SER A 130 -6.06 11.91 29.80
C SER A 130 -5.89 11.37 31.24
N MET A 131 -5.47 10.12 31.38
CA MET A 131 -5.15 9.48 32.68
C MET A 131 -3.73 9.78 33.16
N GLY A 132 -2.94 10.57 32.42
CA GLY A 132 -1.57 10.95 32.77
C GLY A 132 -0.50 9.91 32.37
N TYR A 133 -0.85 8.90 31.57
CA TYR A 133 0.09 7.90 31.07
C TYR A 133 0.34 8.10 29.57
N THR A 134 1.54 7.74 29.09
CA THR A 134 1.85 7.73 27.66
C THR A 134 2.06 6.29 27.19
N LEU A 135 1.34 5.89 26.14
CA LEU A 135 1.58 4.60 25.49
C LEU A 135 2.77 4.74 24.55
N GLN A 136 3.87 4.06 24.86
CA GLN A 136 4.99 3.91 23.94
C GLN A 136 4.97 2.52 23.32
N ILE A 137 4.64 2.47 22.03
CA ILE A 137 4.70 1.26 21.24
C ILE A 137 5.87 1.40 20.27
N THR A 138 6.64 0.33 20.06
CA THR A 138 7.73 0.33 19.07
C THR A 138 7.20 -0.15 17.73
N THR A 139 6.61 0.75 16.94
CA THR A 139 6.03 0.40 15.62
C THR A 139 7.08 -0.20 14.68
N TRP A 140 8.35 0.25 14.74
CA TRP A 140 9.43 -0.34 13.97
C TRP A 140 9.60 -1.86 14.21
N ASN A 141 9.60 -2.29 15.48
CA ASN A 141 9.75 -3.72 15.80
C ASN A 141 8.54 -4.54 15.32
N LEU A 142 7.34 -3.98 15.47
CA LEU A 142 6.13 -4.60 14.92
C LEU A 142 6.20 -4.69 13.40
N LEU A 143 6.71 -3.67 12.71
CA LEU A 143 6.94 -3.70 11.27
C LEU A 143 7.92 -4.81 10.90
N LEU A 144 9.03 -5.00 11.61
CA LEU A 144 9.98 -6.08 11.31
C LEU A 144 9.33 -7.47 11.38
N VAL A 145 8.48 -7.71 12.38
CA VAL A 145 7.68 -8.93 12.49
C VAL A 145 6.69 -9.02 11.32
N PHE A 146 6.01 -7.93 10.99
CA PHE A 146 5.07 -7.89 9.88
C PHE A 146 5.75 -8.21 8.54
N MET A 147 6.92 -7.63 8.28
CA MET A 147 7.70 -7.87 7.06
C MET A 147 8.16 -9.33 6.97
N PHE A 148 8.50 -9.96 8.09
CA PHE A 148 8.75 -11.40 8.13
C PHE A 148 7.50 -12.22 7.74
N LEU A 149 6.33 -11.89 8.31
CA LEU A 149 5.06 -12.55 7.98
C LEU A 149 4.68 -12.37 6.49
N ILE A 150 4.88 -11.17 5.95
CA ILE A 150 4.68 -10.87 4.51
C ILE A 150 5.65 -11.70 3.67
N GLY A 151 6.91 -11.84 4.10
CA GLY A 151 7.88 -12.69 3.41
C GLY A 151 7.41 -14.14 3.31
N LEU A 152 6.83 -14.67 4.39
CA LEU A 152 6.20 -16.00 4.39
C LEU A 152 5.05 -16.07 3.38
N ASP A 153 4.13 -15.11 3.40
CA ASP A 153 2.96 -15.08 2.51
C ASP A 153 3.38 -15.02 1.02
N LEU A 154 4.35 -14.17 0.70
CA LEU A 154 4.89 -14.05 -0.66
C LEU A 154 5.51 -15.35 -1.17
N ALA A 155 6.12 -16.16 -0.31
CA ALA A 155 6.72 -17.44 -0.71
C ALA A 155 5.69 -18.52 -1.07
N TYR A 156 4.46 -18.39 -0.56
CA TYR A 156 3.33 -19.27 -0.84
C TYR A 156 2.36 -18.68 -1.87
N SER A 157 2.64 -17.47 -2.37
CA SER A 157 1.86 -16.86 -3.45
C SER A 157 1.82 -17.79 -4.67
N PRO A 158 0.62 -18.11 -5.21
CA PRO A 158 0.47 -19.01 -6.34
C PRO A 158 0.87 -18.31 -7.65
N LEU A 159 2.16 -18.04 -7.82
CA LEU A 159 2.71 -17.44 -9.04
C LEU A 159 3.13 -18.53 -10.02
N ASP A 160 2.34 -18.71 -11.07
CA ASP A 160 2.74 -19.55 -12.18
C ASP A 160 3.78 -18.83 -13.04
N ARG A 161 4.86 -19.53 -13.38
CA ARG A 161 5.90 -19.00 -14.29
C ARG A 161 5.33 -18.62 -15.66
N SER A 162 4.24 -19.25 -16.09
CA SER A 162 3.55 -18.93 -17.34
C SER A 162 2.90 -17.54 -17.33
N TRP A 163 2.66 -16.96 -16.15
CA TRP A 163 2.09 -15.61 -15.99
C TRP A 163 3.14 -14.50 -16.14
N LEU A 164 4.43 -14.83 -16.15
CA LEU A 164 5.52 -13.88 -16.40
C LEU A 164 5.65 -13.58 -17.90
N ASN A 165 4.61 -12.95 -18.45
CA ASN A 165 4.58 -12.47 -19.82
C ASN A 165 4.78 -10.95 -19.85
N TRP A 166 5.43 -10.44 -20.89
CA TRP A 166 5.59 -9.01 -21.17
C TRP A 166 4.29 -8.22 -20.96
N LYS A 167 3.16 -8.75 -21.46
CA LYS A 167 1.85 -8.09 -21.32
C LYS A 167 1.43 -7.83 -19.88
N ILE A 168 1.78 -8.73 -18.97
CA ILE A 168 1.44 -8.65 -17.55
C ILE A 168 2.41 -7.72 -16.83
N LEU A 169 3.72 -7.80 -17.17
CA LEU A 169 4.76 -6.94 -16.59
C LEU A 169 4.60 -5.45 -16.91
N LEU A 170 3.87 -5.11 -17.97
CA LEU A 170 3.53 -3.72 -18.30
C LEU A 170 2.59 -3.07 -17.28
N VAL A 171 1.80 -3.84 -16.51
CA VAL A 171 0.90 -3.31 -15.49
C VAL A 171 1.65 -2.68 -14.31
N PRO A 172 2.56 -3.38 -13.61
CA PRO A 172 3.33 -2.77 -12.54
C PRO A 172 4.23 -1.65 -13.06
N LEU A 173 4.77 -1.75 -14.29
CA LEU A 173 5.53 -0.66 -14.91
C LEU A 173 4.68 0.60 -15.12
N GLY A 174 3.45 0.43 -15.63
CA GLY A 174 2.48 1.53 -15.76
C GLY A 174 2.11 2.16 -14.42
N CYS A 175 2.03 1.34 -13.36
CA CYS A 175 1.81 1.83 -12.00
C CYS A 175 2.98 2.68 -11.52
N ILE A 176 4.23 2.22 -11.66
CA ILE A 176 5.44 2.94 -11.22
C ILE A 176 5.56 4.28 -11.96
N VAL A 177 5.55 4.24 -13.29
CA VAL A 177 5.72 5.43 -14.13
C VAL A 177 4.55 6.40 -13.92
N GLY A 178 3.32 5.89 -13.89
CA GLY A 178 2.14 6.71 -13.65
C GLY A 178 2.11 7.36 -12.26
N SER A 179 2.57 6.65 -11.23
CA SER A 179 2.69 7.20 -9.87
C SER A 179 3.74 8.31 -9.82
N LEU A 180 4.88 8.14 -10.51
CA LEU A 180 5.91 9.17 -10.62
C LEU A 180 5.37 10.43 -11.33
N LEU A 181 4.66 10.25 -12.45
CA LEU A 181 4.00 11.38 -13.13
C LEU A 181 2.99 12.08 -12.21
N GLY A 182 2.21 11.32 -11.44
CA GLY A 182 1.32 11.85 -10.41
C GLY A 182 2.06 12.68 -9.35
N ALA A 183 3.24 12.24 -8.92
CA ALA A 183 4.09 12.97 -7.97
C ALA A 183 4.60 14.30 -8.56
N PHE A 184 5.06 14.30 -9.82
CA PHE A 184 5.49 15.52 -10.50
C PHE A 184 4.35 16.54 -10.63
N VAL A 185 3.14 16.09 -10.96
CA VAL A 185 1.97 16.97 -10.99
C VAL A 185 1.63 17.47 -9.58
N SER A 186 1.72 16.59 -8.57
CA SER A 186 1.44 16.95 -7.17
C SER A 186 2.37 18.04 -6.66
N ALA A 187 3.63 18.07 -7.12
CA ALA A 187 4.60 19.11 -6.76
C ALA A 187 4.20 20.53 -7.22
N THR A 188 3.31 20.64 -8.22
CA THR A 188 2.78 21.96 -8.63
C THR A 188 1.68 22.47 -7.70
N LEU A 189 1.00 21.56 -6.98
CA LEU A 189 -0.10 21.87 -6.06
C LEU A 189 0.36 21.92 -4.60
N ILE A 190 1.35 21.10 -4.24
CA ILE A 190 1.92 20.97 -2.89
C ILE A 190 3.32 21.56 -2.93
N GLN A 191 3.43 22.86 -2.65
CA GLN A 191 4.71 23.57 -2.69
C GLN A 191 5.53 23.41 -1.39
N ASP A 192 4.86 23.02 -0.30
CA ASP A 192 5.47 22.90 1.03
C ASP A 192 6.30 21.63 1.22
N ILE A 193 6.17 20.65 0.32
CA ILE A 193 6.90 19.38 0.35
C ILE A 193 7.88 19.32 -0.81
N SER A 194 9.11 18.90 -0.54
CA SER A 194 10.13 18.77 -1.58
C SER A 194 9.71 17.74 -2.63
N LEU A 195 10.09 17.97 -3.89
CA LEU A 195 9.81 17.01 -4.97
C LEU A 195 10.37 15.61 -4.67
N LYS A 196 11.52 15.52 -3.99
CA LYS A 196 12.11 14.24 -3.59
C LYS A 196 11.20 13.47 -2.64
N ASP A 197 10.63 14.16 -1.65
CA ASP A 197 9.70 13.55 -0.70
C ASP A 197 8.38 13.16 -1.38
N LEU A 198 7.85 13.99 -2.29
CA LEU A 198 6.66 13.63 -3.08
C LEU A 198 6.90 12.39 -3.96
N ILE A 199 8.08 12.28 -4.59
CA ILE A 199 8.48 11.08 -5.33
C ILE A 199 8.51 9.89 -4.37
N MET A 200 9.21 9.98 -3.24
CA MET A 200 9.25 8.91 -2.22
C MET A 200 7.84 8.46 -1.80
N LEU A 201 6.96 9.40 -1.43
CA LEU A 201 5.60 9.13 -0.98
C LEU A 201 4.73 8.44 -2.07
N SER A 202 5.03 8.66 -3.35
CA SER A 202 4.30 8.03 -4.46
C SER A 202 4.66 6.56 -4.70
N GLN A 203 5.79 6.08 -4.17
CA GLN A 203 6.32 4.73 -4.43
C GLN A 203 5.91 3.70 -3.37
N GLY A 204 4.96 4.04 -2.50
CA GLY A 204 4.38 3.11 -1.51
C GLY A 204 3.39 2.10 -2.09
N TYR A 205 2.80 2.44 -3.24
CA TYR A 205 1.87 1.59 -3.99
C TYR A 205 0.68 1.04 -3.19
N GLY A 206 0.20 1.77 -2.18
CA GLY A 206 -0.92 1.33 -1.33
C GLY A 206 -0.49 0.52 -0.10
N PHE A 207 0.81 0.30 0.14
CA PHE A 207 1.29 -0.45 1.30
C PHE A 207 1.36 0.41 2.58
N TYR A 208 0.23 0.99 2.98
CA TYR A 208 0.10 2.02 4.03
C TYR A 208 0.75 1.64 5.37
N SER A 209 0.65 0.36 5.75
CA SER A 209 1.17 -0.19 7.01
C SER A 209 2.69 -0.15 7.08
N MET A 210 3.37 -0.31 5.95
CA MET A 210 4.82 -0.29 5.85
C MET A 210 5.33 1.11 5.58
N THR A 211 4.76 1.81 4.59
CA THR A 211 5.26 3.12 4.16
C THR A 211 5.18 4.18 5.25
N GLY A 212 4.10 4.19 6.04
CA GLY A 212 3.95 5.12 7.15
C GLY A 212 5.08 5.01 8.18
N ILE A 213 5.38 3.79 8.62
CA ILE A 213 6.42 3.52 9.63
C ILE A 213 7.81 3.80 9.06
N VAL A 214 8.10 3.32 7.85
CA VAL A 214 9.43 3.52 7.22
C VAL A 214 9.74 4.99 7.03
N VAL A 215 8.78 5.78 6.55
CA VAL A 215 9.00 7.22 6.34
C VAL A 215 9.08 7.97 7.66
N THR A 216 8.33 7.57 8.69
CA THR A 216 8.46 8.14 10.04
C THR A 216 9.87 7.97 10.59
N GLU A 217 10.42 6.76 10.53
CA GLU A 217 11.73 6.42 11.07
C GLU A 217 12.90 6.98 10.26
N LEU A 218 12.77 7.02 8.92
CA LEU A 218 13.86 7.49 8.05
C LEU A 218 13.84 8.99 7.76
N LYS A 219 12.68 9.65 7.87
CA LYS A 219 12.54 11.10 7.64
C LYS A 219 11.97 11.81 8.86
N ASN A 220 10.66 11.70 9.08
CA ASN A 220 9.95 12.30 10.21
C ASN A 220 8.48 11.85 10.22
N ALA A 221 7.85 11.97 11.39
CA ALA A 221 6.46 11.57 11.60
C ALA A 221 5.44 12.35 10.74
N HIS A 222 5.73 13.59 10.36
CA HIS A 222 4.83 14.37 9.50
C HIS A 222 4.71 13.74 8.10
N LEU A 223 5.85 13.44 7.46
CA LEU A 223 5.87 12.76 6.16
C LEU A 223 5.35 11.33 6.26
N GLY A 224 5.64 10.61 7.36
CA GLY A 224 5.11 9.26 7.58
C GLY A 224 3.59 9.22 7.70
N SER A 225 3.00 10.24 8.32
CA SER A 225 1.55 10.41 8.39
C SER A 225 0.93 10.64 7.02
N ILE A 226 1.57 11.48 6.19
CA ILE A 226 1.13 11.71 4.80
C ILE A 226 1.25 10.40 4.01
N ALA A 227 2.34 9.64 4.18
CA ALA A 227 2.56 8.36 3.49
C ALA A 227 1.43 7.36 3.78
N LEU A 228 1.10 7.18 5.07
CA LEU A 228 0.03 6.28 5.49
C LEU A 228 -1.31 6.69 4.89
N MET A 229 -1.69 7.97 5.02
CA MET A 229 -2.98 8.44 4.53
C MET A 229 -3.05 8.40 3.00
N ASN A 230 -1.95 8.73 2.32
CA ASN A 230 -1.84 8.65 0.87
C ASN A 230 -2.11 7.23 0.37
N ASP A 231 -1.43 6.24 0.93
CA ASP A 231 -1.58 4.84 0.50
C ASP A 231 -2.96 4.28 0.84
N LEU A 232 -3.55 4.68 1.97
CA LEU A 232 -4.91 4.29 2.35
C LEU A 232 -5.95 4.89 1.39
N PHE A 233 -5.86 6.19 1.09
CA PHE A 233 -6.74 6.83 0.10
C PHE A 233 -6.56 6.25 -1.30
N ARG A 234 -5.32 5.91 -1.68
CA ARG A 234 -5.01 5.27 -2.96
C ARG A 234 -5.71 3.93 -3.09
N GLU A 235 -5.80 3.14 -2.03
CA GLU A 235 -6.55 1.88 -2.04
C GLU A 235 -8.06 2.09 -2.28
N ILE A 236 -8.65 3.07 -1.59
CA ILE A 236 -10.07 3.43 -1.79
C ILE A 236 -10.31 3.87 -3.23
N LEU A 237 -9.46 4.76 -3.75
CA LEU A 237 -9.55 5.25 -5.11
C LEU A 237 -9.38 4.13 -6.13
N ALA A 238 -8.48 3.17 -5.89
CA ALA A 238 -8.30 2.01 -6.74
C ALA A 238 -9.57 1.15 -6.82
N ILE A 239 -10.22 0.88 -5.69
CA ILE A 239 -11.49 0.14 -5.65
C ILE A 239 -12.58 0.89 -6.41
N VAL A 240 -12.69 2.21 -6.20
CA VAL A 240 -13.65 3.06 -6.91
C VAL A 240 -13.40 3.02 -8.41
N LEU A 241 -12.15 3.21 -8.87
CA LEU A 241 -11.77 3.12 -10.29
C LEU A 241 -12.08 1.73 -10.86
N MET A 242 -11.80 0.68 -10.11
CA MET A 242 -12.02 -0.69 -10.52
C MET A 242 -13.51 -0.99 -10.76
N TYR A 243 -14.38 -0.55 -9.86
CA TYR A 243 -15.81 -0.77 -10.02
C TYR A 243 -16.48 0.20 -11.02
N MET A 244 -15.95 1.41 -11.21
CA MET A 244 -16.46 2.34 -12.22
C MET A 244 -16.11 1.90 -13.65
N ILE A 245 -14.86 1.51 -13.90
CA ILE A 245 -14.36 1.32 -15.27
C ILE A 245 -13.44 0.10 -15.46
N GLY A 246 -13.18 -0.69 -14.42
CA GLY A 246 -12.35 -1.89 -14.49
C GLY A 246 -12.89 -2.96 -15.43
N TRP A 247 -14.21 -3.03 -15.62
CA TRP A 247 -14.83 -3.95 -16.59
C TRP A 247 -14.47 -3.62 -18.05
N ARG A 248 -14.08 -2.37 -18.33
CA ARG A 248 -13.69 -1.88 -19.65
C ARG A 248 -12.17 -1.77 -19.81
N TYR A 249 -11.48 -1.32 -18.76
CA TYR A 249 -10.02 -1.11 -18.72
C TYR A 249 -9.38 -1.83 -17.51
N PRO A 250 -9.41 -3.16 -17.48
CA PRO A 250 -9.04 -3.96 -16.30
C PRO A 250 -7.58 -3.78 -15.91
N ARG A 251 -6.67 -3.78 -16.90
CA ARG A 251 -5.23 -3.57 -16.64
C ARG A 251 -4.91 -2.20 -16.05
N SER A 252 -5.64 -1.17 -16.48
CA SER A 252 -5.52 0.19 -15.94
C SER A 252 -6.06 0.29 -14.51
N ALA A 253 -7.19 -0.36 -14.23
CA ALA A 253 -7.74 -0.43 -12.88
C ALA A 253 -6.83 -1.23 -11.92
N ILE A 254 -6.26 -2.34 -12.38
CA ILE A 254 -5.29 -3.13 -11.61
C ILE A 254 -4.02 -2.31 -11.32
N SER A 255 -3.55 -1.52 -12.29
CA SER A 255 -2.41 -0.61 -12.09
C SER A 255 -2.65 0.38 -10.94
N SER A 256 -3.86 0.95 -10.81
CA SER A 256 -4.16 1.85 -9.70
C SER A 256 -4.14 1.18 -8.31
N ALA A 257 -4.44 -0.12 -8.23
CA ALA A 257 -4.43 -0.88 -6.97
C ALA A 257 -3.01 -1.12 -6.42
N GLY A 258 -1.99 -1.07 -7.28
CA GLY A 258 -0.60 -1.18 -6.83
C GLY A 258 -0.29 -2.53 -6.16
N ALA A 259 0.36 -2.47 -4.99
CA ALA A 259 0.72 -3.65 -4.18
C ALA A 259 -0.52 -4.43 -3.71
N THR A 260 -1.62 -3.71 -3.42
CA THR A 260 -2.86 -4.30 -2.89
C THR A 260 -3.62 -5.17 -3.91
N ALA A 261 -3.14 -5.24 -5.16
CA ALA A 261 -3.73 -6.02 -6.25
C ALA A 261 -3.75 -7.53 -5.97
N MET A 262 -2.74 -8.04 -5.25
CA MET A 262 -2.58 -9.47 -5.02
C MET A 262 -3.37 -9.97 -3.81
N ASP A 263 -3.69 -9.12 -2.84
CA ASP A 263 -4.31 -9.48 -1.57
C ASP A 263 -5.69 -8.81 -1.39
N VAL A 264 -5.73 -7.57 -0.93
CA VAL A 264 -6.96 -6.90 -0.47
C VAL A 264 -7.92 -6.67 -1.63
N THR A 265 -7.40 -6.24 -2.78
CA THR A 265 -8.23 -5.93 -3.95
C THR A 265 -8.35 -7.09 -4.93
N LEU A 266 -7.71 -8.24 -4.69
CA LEU A 266 -7.83 -9.41 -5.56
C LEU A 266 -9.29 -9.89 -5.74
N PRO A 267 -10.14 -9.98 -4.69
CA PRO A 267 -11.56 -10.31 -4.86
C PRO A 267 -12.29 -9.30 -5.76
N MET A 268 -11.92 -8.02 -5.68
CA MET A 268 -12.50 -6.94 -6.49
C MET A 268 -12.08 -7.10 -7.95
N VAL A 269 -10.82 -7.47 -8.22
CA VAL A 269 -10.33 -7.76 -9.58
C VAL A 269 -11.13 -8.91 -10.20
N LYS A 270 -11.30 -10.02 -9.47
CA LYS A 270 -12.06 -11.19 -9.96
C LYS A 270 -13.47 -10.81 -10.41
N GLN A 271 -14.09 -9.88 -9.71
CA GLN A 271 -15.47 -9.47 -9.94
C GLN A 271 -15.61 -8.37 -10.99
N ALA A 272 -14.77 -7.34 -10.92
CA ALA A 272 -14.90 -6.14 -11.74
C ALA A 272 -14.13 -6.25 -13.07
N CYS A 273 -12.96 -6.88 -13.04
CA CYS A 273 -12.09 -7.06 -14.21
C CYS A 273 -12.31 -8.41 -14.89
N GLY A 274 -12.70 -9.44 -14.13
CA GLY A 274 -12.89 -10.81 -14.59
C GLY A 274 -11.70 -11.72 -14.28
N ASN A 275 -11.95 -13.03 -14.27
CA ASN A 275 -10.97 -14.03 -13.84
C ASN A 275 -9.71 -14.09 -14.73
N ASP A 276 -9.81 -13.73 -16.00
CA ASP A 276 -8.67 -13.70 -16.94
C ASP A 276 -7.59 -12.68 -16.53
N PHE A 277 -7.94 -11.72 -15.66
CA PHE A 277 -7.03 -10.70 -15.17
C PHE A 277 -6.45 -11.00 -13.78
N ILE A 278 -6.78 -12.15 -13.17
CA ILE A 278 -6.14 -12.63 -11.94
C ILE A 278 -4.60 -12.67 -12.09
N PRO A 279 -4.02 -13.24 -13.17
CA PRO A 279 -2.57 -13.22 -13.36
C PRO A 279 -1.96 -11.81 -13.38
N HIS A 280 -2.68 -10.83 -13.93
CA HIS A 280 -2.21 -9.45 -13.99
C HIS A 280 -2.12 -8.84 -12.58
N ALA A 281 -3.15 -9.07 -11.76
CA ALA A 281 -3.19 -8.57 -10.39
C ALA A 281 -2.19 -9.27 -9.46
N MET A 282 -2.08 -10.60 -9.56
CA MET A 282 -1.13 -11.40 -8.78
C MET A 282 0.32 -10.98 -9.06
N VAL A 283 0.73 -10.94 -10.34
CA VAL A 283 2.10 -10.58 -10.71
C VAL A 283 2.39 -9.11 -10.42
N SER A 284 1.46 -8.19 -10.73
CA SER A 284 1.63 -6.77 -10.43
C SER A 284 1.76 -6.51 -8.93
N GLY A 285 0.85 -7.08 -8.14
CA GLY A 285 0.85 -6.94 -6.69
C GLY A 285 2.12 -7.51 -6.07
N PHE A 286 2.52 -8.73 -6.46
CA PHE A 286 3.77 -9.33 -5.98
C PHE A 286 5.01 -8.45 -6.28
N ILE A 287 5.16 -7.98 -7.52
CA ILE A 287 6.30 -7.13 -7.92
C ILE A 287 6.30 -5.85 -7.09
N LEU A 288 5.16 -5.18 -6.96
CA LEU A 288 5.08 -3.91 -6.25
C LEU A 288 5.23 -4.09 -4.73
N SER A 289 4.74 -5.19 -4.14
CA SER A 289 4.92 -5.52 -2.72
C SER A 289 6.38 -5.80 -2.36
N VAL A 290 7.17 -6.37 -3.28
CA VAL A 290 8.62 -6.56 -3.09
C VAL A 290 9.38 -5.26 -3.36
N LEU A 291 8.96 -4.45 -4.34
CA LEU A 291 9.64 -3.21 -4.70
C LEU A 291 9.38 -2.06 -3.72
N ALA A 292 8.17 -1.91 -3.19
CA ALA A 292 7.81 -0.78 -2.32
C ALA A 292 8.76 -0.61 -1.13
N PRO A 293 9.04 -1.67 -0.33
CA PRO A 293 9.93 -1.56 0.82
C PRO A 293 11.35 -1.17 0.43
N VAL A 294 11.84 -1.58 -0.75
CA VAL A 294 13.17 -1.21 -1.26
C VAL A 294 13.20 0.24 -1.73
N VAL A 295 12.26 0.62 -2.59
CA VAL A 295 12.25 1.93 -3.26
C VAL A 295 11.96 3.05 -2.25
N VAL A 296 10.94 2.89 -1.39
CA VAL A 296 10.61 3.89 -0.37
C VAL A 296 11.77 4.09 0.59
N SER A 297 12.36 3.00 1.07
CA SER A 297 13.52 3.02 1.97
C SER A 297 14.73 3.76 1.37
N ILE A 298 15.10 3.44 0.12
CA ILE A 298 16.24 4.08 -0.54
C ILE A 298 15.96 5.57 -0.76
N LEU A 299 14.76 5.92 -1.25
CA LEU A 299 14.39 7.32 -1.46
C LEU A 299 14.29 8.11 -0.15
N ALA A 300 13.88 7.46 0.94
CA ALA A 300 13.84 8.08 2.27
C ALA A 300 15.25 8.33 2.84
N ALA A 301 16.22 7.48 2.50
CA ALA A 301 17.60 7.63 2.97
C ALA A 301 18.43 8.66 2.18
N ILE A 302 18.02 9.00 0.95
CA ILE A 302 18.67 10.01 0.08
C ILE A 302 18.08 11.41 0.34
#